data_AF-A0A813EPD8-F1
#
_entry.id   AF-A0A813EPD8-F1
#
_cell.length_a   1.000
_cell.length_b   1.000
_cell.length_c   1.000
_cell.angle_alpha   90.00
_cell.angle_beta   90.00
_cell.angle_gamma   90.00
#
_symmetry.space_group_name_H-M   'P 1'
#
loop_
_entity.id
_entity.type
_entity.pdbx_description
1 polymer ?
#
loop_
_entity_poly.entity_id
_entity_poly.type
_entity_poly.pdbx_seq_one_letter_code
_entity_poly.pdbx_strand_id
1 'polypeptide(L)'
;MASVECEVREAAQSFLRSWSCGEPQSAHPSFVRYEATPSGLVGAADRPLLGDDGSCSVLSVLVLEQGLAAAAHVAYPGHAGWLTLLKGERWLVISAIVSAVVPGAVSPADVGALMGACWDGYCSANRACDGDKMAEIFHPLCRLTFATEEDTIVIMSQEDFVEKVRSRYETPMHRPYAHLRHDPRAAAHDTLLGCSFATADVAMVTLKVGHPPCLWTDLLCCAKLMGRWWIVAKSSCSEPFLAEERAAV
;
A
#
# COMPACT_ATOMS: atom_id res chain seq x y z
N MET A 1 -12.11 -6.56 -18.01
CA MET A 1 -11.49 -5.51 -17.16
C MET A 1 -12.45 -4.38 -16.82
N ALA A 2 -13.17 -3.78 -17.78
CA ALA A 2 -14.12 -2.68 -17.52
C ALA A 2 -15.17 -2.98 -16.42
N SER A 3 -15.63 -4.24 -16.29
CA SER A 3 -16.55 -4.64 -15.19
C SER A 3 -15.91 -4.52 -13.80
N VAL A 4 -14.66 -4.96 -13.64
CA VAL A 4 -13.99 -5.02 -12.33
C VAL A 4 -13.61 -3.62 -11.84
N GLU A 5 -13.12 -2.76 -12.75
CA GLU A 5 -12.86 -1.35 -12.41
C GLU A 5 -14.14 -0.62 -11.99
N CYS A 6 -15.28 -0.91 -12.64
CA CYS A 6 -16.58 -0.37 -12.26
C CYS A 6 -16.98 -0.82 -10.85
N GLU A 7 -16.88 -2.12 -10.55
CA GLU A 7 -17.17 -2.66 -9.22
C GLU A 7 -16.30 -2.00 -8.12
N VAL A 8 -14.99 -1.85 -8.36
CA VAL A 8 -14.07 -1.20 -7.42
C VAL A 8 -14.44 0.26 -7.21
N ARG A 9 -14.74 0.97 -8.31
CA ARG A 9 -15.15 2.38 -8.28
C ARG A 9 -16.43 2.56 -7.50
N GLU A 10 -17.42 1.70 -7.70
CA GLU A 10 -18.69 1.73 -6.97
C GLU A 10 -18.48 1.47 -5.47
N ALA A 11 -17.65 0.48 -5.11
CA ALA A 11 -17.33 0.18 -3.72
C ALA A 11 -16.59 1.34 -3.03
N ALA A 12 -15.58 1.92 -3.68
CA ALA A 12 -14.85 3.08 -3.19
C ALA A 12 -15.78 4.30 -3.03
N GLN A 13 -16.64 4.56 -4.02
CA GLN A 13 -17.60 5.66 -3.97
C GLN A 13 -18.64 5.46 -2.86
N SER A 14 -19.11 4.22 -2.66
CA SER A 14 -20.02 3.87 -1.57
C SER A 14 -19.38 4.15 -0.20
N PHE A 15 -18.14 3.70 -0.01
CA PHE A 15 -17.37 3.96 1.20
C PHE A 15 -17.22 5.45 1.49
N LEU A 16 -16.81 6.26 0.49
CA LEU A 16 -16.66 7.71 0.67
C LEU A 16 -17.96 8.39 1.09
N ARG A 17 -19.10 8.01 0.49
CA ARG A 17 -20.42 8.54 0.88
C ARG A 17 -20.71 8.24 2.36
N SER A 18 -20.55 6.99 2.78
CA SER A 18 -20.76 6.62 4.20
C SER A 18 -19.81 7.35 5.16
N TRP A 19 -18.55 7.55 4.76
CA TRP A 19 -17.55 8.23 5.57
C TRP A 19 -17.84 9.73 5.72
N SER A 20 -18.26 10.39 4.63
CA SER A 20 -18.52 11.83 4.60
C SER A 20 -19.80 12.24 5.34
N CYS A 21 -20.80 11.36 5.42
CA CYS A 21 -22.09 11.65 6.06
C CYS A 21 -22.07 11.55 7.60
N GLY A 22 -20.93 11.20 8.21
CA GLY A 22 -20.82 11.14 9.67
C GLY A 22 -21.69 10.08 10.33
N GLU A 23 -22.05 9.01 9.61
CA GLU A 23 -22.79 7.89 10.21
C GLU A 23 -21.99 7.32 11.41
N PRO A 24 -22.66 6.94 12.51
CA PRO A 24 -21.97 6.47 13.72
C PRO A 24 -21.06 5.28 13.39
N GLN A 25 -19.77 5.42 13.69
CA GLN A 25 -18.70 4.45 13.41
C GLN A 25 -18.81 3.12 14.19
N SER A 26 -19.96 2.77 14.77
CA SER A 26 -20.14 1.58 15.61
C SER A 26 -19.98 0.25 14.87
N ALA A 27 -19.80 0.25 13.54
CA ALA A 27 -19.66 -0.96 12.73
C ALA A 27 -18.29 -1.11 12.02
N HIS A 28 -17.37 -0.15 12.11
CA HIS A 28 -16.08 -0.24 11.42
C HIS A 28 -14.92 -0.34 12.43
N PRO A 29 -14.09 -1.40 12.38
CA PRO A 29 -12.97 -1.56 13.32
C PRO A 29 -12.00 -0.38 13.17
N SER A 30 -12.00 0.48 14.19
CA SER A 30 -11.00 1.51 14.54
C SER A 30 -10.03 1.94 13.43
N PHE A 31 -10.44 2.89 12.59
CA PHE A 31 -9.51 3.63 11.74
C PHE A 31 -8.59 4.50 12.60
N VAL A 32 -7.28 4.37 12.43
CA VAL A 32 -6.30 5.26 13.08
C VAL A 32 -6.19 6.53 12.24
N ARG A 33 -6.59 7.68 12.80
CA ARG A 33 -6.48 8.99 12.16
C ARG A 33 -5.12 9.61 12.48
N TYR A 34 -4.42 10.08 11.44
CA TYR A 34 -3.21 10.88 11.56
C TYR A 34 -3.51 12.31 11.15
N GLU A 35 -3.11 13.29 11.96
CA GLU A 35 -3.16 14.70 11.60
C GLU A 35 -1.73 15.20 11.43
N ALA A 36 -1.34 15.50 10.18
CA ALA A 36 -0.12 16.25 9.92
C ALA A 36 -0.41 17.74 10.10
N THR A 37 0.45 18.44 10.86
CA THR A 37 0.38 19.91 11.00
C THR A 37 1.06 20.57 9.80
N PRO A 38 0.45 21.59 9.15
CA PRO A 38 1.06 22.20 7.96
C PRO A 38 2.30 23.01 8.33
N SER A 39 3.46 22.68 7.75
CA SER A 39 4.63 23.57 7.69
C SER A 39 4.56 24.37 6.40
N GLY A 40 4.47 25.70 6.51
CA GLY A 40 4.18 26.58 5.38
C GLY A 40 5.28 26.75 4.33
N LEU A 41 4.88 26.87 3.07
CA LEU A 41 5.23 27.95 2.11
C LEU A 41 4.47 27.70 0.79
N VAL A 42 3.94 28.77 0.21
CA VAL A 42 2.99 28.79 -0.92
C VAL A 42 3.71 29.10 -2.24
N GLY A 43 3.39 28.35 -3.30
CA GLY A 43 3.72 28.64 -4.69
C GLY A 43 2.82 27.84 -5.66
N ALA A 44 2.31 28.51 -6.69
CA ALA A 44 1.30 28.06 -7.67
C ALA A 44 1.60 26.66 -8.27
N ALA A 45 0.72 25.65 -8.30
CA ALA A 45 -0.69 25.47 -8.69
C ALA A 45 -0.77 24.52 -9.90
N ASP A 46 -0.82 23.21 -9.63
CA ASP A 46 -1.68 22.30 -10.39
C ASP A 46 -2.89 22.05 -9.51
N ARG A 47 -4.09 22.35 -10.01
CA ARG A 47 -5.31 22.19 -9.23
C ARG A 47 -5.49 20.71 -8.88
N PRO A 48 -5.78 20.38 -7.61
CA PRO A 48 -6.31 19.06 -7.29
C PRO A 48 -7.61 18.87 -8.06
N LEU A 49 -7.76 17.70 -8.68
CA LEU A 49 -9.00 17.27 -9.34
C LEU A 49 -10.07 17.06 -8.26
N LEU A 50 -10.64 18.14 -7.74
CA LEU A 50 -11.90 18.10 -7.02
C LEU A 50 -13.01 17.88 -8.05
N GLY A 51 -14.02 17.07 -7.71
CA GLY A 51 -15.28 17.14 -8.43
C GLY A 51 -15.81 18.58 -8.36
N ASP A 52 -16.26 19.13 -9.49
CA ASP A 52 -16.71 20.53 -9.63
C ASP A 52 -17.85 20.92 -8.67
N ASP A 53 -18.48 19.95 -7.99
CA ASP A 53 -19.60 20.10 -7.08
C ASP A 53 -19.24 19.93 -5.59
N GLY A 54 -17.97 19.71 -5.25
CA GLY A 54 -17.58 19.37 -3.88
C GLY A 54 -18.05 17.98 -3.43
N SER A 55 -18.37 17.09 -4.36
CA SER A 55 -18.68 15.70 -4.06
C SER A 55 -17.44 14.85 -3.80
N CYS A 56 -17.63 13.71 -3.15
CA CYS A 56 -16.64 12.65 -3.12
C CYS A 56 -16.47 12.07 -4.52
N SER A 57 -15.23 11.86 -4.97
CA SER A 57 -14.93 11.31 -6.29
C SER A 57 -13.84 10.27 -6.24
N VAL A 58 -14.02 9.19 -6.99
CA VAL A 58 -12.94 8.26 -7.36
C VAL A 58 -12.27 8.78 -8.63
N LEU A 59 -11.00 9.15 -8.56
CA LEU A 59 -10.25 9.75 -9.67
C LEU A 59 -9.67 8.68 -10.59
N SER A 60 -9.07 7.64 -10.01
CA SER A 60 -8.52 6.51 -10.76
C SER A 60 -8.62 5.23 -9.95
N VAL A 61 -8.56 4.10 -10.65
CA VAL A 61 -8.56 2.77 -10.06
C VAL A 61 -7.39 2.00 -10.65
N LEU A 62 -6.64 1.33 -9.79
CA LEU A 62 -5.62 0.36 -10.15
C LEU A 62 -6.09 -1.01 -9.66
N VAL A 63 -6.39 -1.93 -10.56
CA VAL A 63 -6.69 -3.32 -10.22
C VAL A 63 -5.40 -4.13 -10.35
N LEU A 64 -5.01 -4.84 -9.29
CA LEU A 64 -3.82 -5.69 -9.34
C LEU A 64 -4.05 -6.93 -10.20
N GLU A 65 -2.96 -7.56 -10.63
CA GLU A 65 -2.99 -8.85 -11.31
C GLU A 65 -3.85 -9.85 -10.51
N GLN A 66 -4.65 -10.66 -11.21
CA GLN A 66 -5.67 -11.58 -10.68
C GLN A 66 -7.01 -10.94 -10.26
N GLY A 67 -7.11 -9.61 -10.15
CA GLY A 67 -8.39 -8.93 -9.90
C GLY A 67 -8.97 -9.13 -8.50
N LEU A 68 -8.13 -9.52 -7.52
CA LEU A 68 -8.52 -9.75 -6.12
C LEU A 68 -8.17 -8.58 -5.19
N ALA A 69 -7.34 -7.65 -5.65
CA ALA A 69 -6.94 -6.48 -4.90
C ALA A 69 -6.94 -5.26 -5.82
N ALA A 70 -7.22 -4.09 -5.25
CA ALA A 70 -7.23 -2.83 -6.00
C ALA A 70 -6.83 -1.65 -5.11
N ALA A 71 -6.42 -0.57 -5.75
CA ALA A 71 -6.27 0.74 -5.15
C ALA A 71 -7.19 1.74 -5.87
N ALA A 72 -7.78 2.67 -5.13
CA ALA A 72 -8.57 3.76 -5.67
C ALA A 72 -7.99 5.10 -5.22
N HIS A 73 -7.63 5.96 -6.17
CA HIS A 73 -7.32 7.36 -5.88
C HIS A 73 -8.64 8.07 -5.63
N VAL A 74 -8.79 8.69 -4.47
CA VAL A 74 -10.01 9.36 -4.05
C VAL A 74 -9.77 10.81 -3.69
N ALA A 75 -10.78 11.64 -3.89
CA ALA A 75 -10.84 13.01 -3.44
C ALA A 75 -12.22 13.31 -2.84
N TYR A 76 -12.26 14.17 -1.83
CA TYR A 76 -13.48 14.73 -1.24
C TYR A 76 -13.15 16.13 -0.68
N PRO A 77 -14.12 16.95 -0.23
CA PRO A 77 -13.86 18.34 0.13
C PRO A 77 -12.62 18.56 1.02
N GLY A 78 -11.62 19.23 0.43
CA GLY A 78 -10.37 19.59 1.08
C GLY A 78 -9.37 18.45 1.30
N HIS A 79 -9.63 17.23 0.79
CA HIS A 79 -8.78 16.06 1.03
C HIS A 79 -8.62 15.19 -0.23
N ALA A 80 -7.46 14.55 -0.35
CA ALA A 80 -7.21 13.52 -1.36
C ALA A 80 -6.35 12.40 -0.78
N GLY A 81 -6.43 11.22 -1.38
CA GLY A 81 -5.79 10.04 -0.84
C GLY A 81 -5.98 8.77 -1.63
N TRP A 82 -5.65 7.65 -0.99
CA TRP A 82 -5.77 6.32 -1.55
C TRP A 82 -6.61 5.44 -0.64
N LEU A 83 -7.49 4.66 -1.26
CA LEU A 83 -8.12 3.51 -0.65
C LEU A 83 -7.46 2.24 -1.19
N THR A 84 -7.31 1.24 -0.33
CA THR A 84 -6.96 -0.13 -0.75
C THR A 84 -8.15 -1.03 -0.53
N LEU A 85 -8.44 -1.85 -1.53
CA LEU A 85 -9.60 -2.73 -1.56
C LEU A 85 -9.19 -4.18 -1.81
N LEU A 86 -9.90 -5.11 -1.17
CA LEU A 86 -9.81 -6.54 -1.44
C LEU A 86 -11.16 -7.08 -1.90
N LYS A 87 -11.14 -8.06 -2.81
CA LYS A 87 -12.33 -8.74 -3.34
C LYS A 87 -12.56 -10.03 -2.55
N GLY A 88 -13.68 -10.08 -1.80
CA GLY A 88 -14.31 -11.32 -1.35
C GLY A 88 -15.57 -11.57 -2.17
N GLU A 89 -16.71 -11.84 -1.50
CA GLU A 89 -18.04 -11.79 -2.15
C GLU A 89 -18.36 -10.40 -2.75
N ARG A 90 -17.76 -9.36 -2.17
CA ARG A 90 -17.81 -7.97 -2.64
C ARG A 90 -16.47 -7.29 -2.40
N TRP A 91 -16.26 -6.16 -3.05
CA TRP A 91 -15.12 -5.29 -2.77
C TRP A 91 -15.27 -4.61 -1.41
N LEU A 92 -14.24 -4.70 -0.58
CA LEU A 92 -14.18 -4.10 0.74
C LEU A 92 -12.97 -3.18 0.83
N VAL A 93 -13.17 -1.97 1.35
CA VAL A 93 -12.08 -1.06 1.70
C VAL A 93 -11.43 -1.57 2.98
N ILE A 94 -10.13 -1.87 2.89
CA ILE A 94 -9.34 -2.43 4.00
C ILE A 94 -8.31 -1.44 4.55
N SER A 95 -8.00 -0.39 3.79
CA SER A 95 -7.12 0.70 4.21
C SER A 95 -7.55 1.99 3.53
N ALA A 96 -7.36 3.11 4.22
CA ALA A 96 -7.56 4.45 3.72
C ALA A 96 -6.45 5.36 4.24
N ILE A 97 -5.79 6.06 3.33
CA ILE A 97 -4.85 7.13 3.65
C ILE A 97 -5.30 8.39 2.94
N VAL A 98 -5.50 9.46 3.67
CA VAL A 98 -5.97 10.75 3.14
C VAL A 98 -5.19 11.87 3.81
N SER A 99 -4.99 12.95 3.08
CA SER A 99 -4.40 14.18 3.64
C SER A 99 -5.17 15.38 3.12
N ALA A 100 -5.05 16.48 3.85
CA ALA A 100 -5.56 17.76 3.41
C ALA A 100 -4.89 18.15 2.09
N VAL A 101 -5.67 18.70 1.17
CA VAL A 101 -5.13 19.25 -0.07
C VAL A 101 -4.60 20.65 0.21
N VAL A 102 -3.32 20.73 0.49
CA VAL A 102 -2.61 22.00 0.68
C VAL A 102 -2.01 22.43 -0.67
N PRO A 103 -2.07 23.72 -1.02
CA PRO A 103 -1.36 24.23 -2.19
C PRO A 103 0.14 23.94 -2.08
N GLY A 104 0.62 22.99 -2.87
CA GLY A 104 2.02 22.58 -2.93
C GLY A 104 2.19 21.55 -4.06
N ALA A 105 3.21 21.76 -4.89
CA ALA A 105 3.54 20.80 -5.95
C ALA A 105 4.43 19.69 -5.39
N VAL A 106 4.24 18.47 -5.87
CA VAL A 106 5.19 17.37 -5.67
C VAL A 106 6.52 17.78 -6.31
N SER A 107 7.58 17.86 -5.52
CA SER A 107 8.91 18.19 -6.05
C SER A 107 9.68 16.93 -6.48
N PRO A 108 10.68 17.05 -7.36
CA PRO A 108 11.59 15.94 -7.65
C PRO A 108 12.28 15.37 -6.40
N ALA A 109 12.53 16.21 -5.39
CA ALA A 109 13.10 15.77 -4.11
C ALA A 109 12.13 14.88 -3.32
N ASP A 110 10.83 15.15 -3.40
CA ASP A 110 9.80 14.30 -2.78
C ASP A 110 9.76 12.92 -3.43
N VAL A 111 9.82 12.88 -4.77
CA VAL A 111 9.90 11.62 -5.53
C VAL A 111 11.15 10.85 -5.14
N GLY A 112 12.31 11.51 -5.12
CA GLY A 112 13.58 10.88 -4.72
C GLY A 112 13.55 10.33 -3.29
N ALA A 113 13.01 11.09 -2.33
CA ALA A 113 12.90 10.65 -0.94
C ALA A 113 11.91 9.47 -0.78
N LEU A 114 10.79 9.50 -1.50
CA LEU A 114 9.83 8.40 -1.51
C LEU A 114 10.43 7.12 -2.11
N MET A 115 11.16 7.23 -3.23
CA MET A 115 11.86 6.09 -3.83
C MET A 115 13.00 5.59 -2.95
N GLY A 116 13.71 6.47 -2.25
CA GLY A 116 14.70 6.09 -1.25
C GLY A 116 14.10 5.25 -0.12
N ALA A 117 12.86 5.55 0.31
CA ALA A 117 12.16 4.74 1.30
C ALA A 117 11.65 3.40 0.71
N CYS A 118 10.95 3.43 -0.42
CA CYS A 118 10.22 2.28 -0.95
C CYS A 118 11.06 1.35 -1.84
N TRP A 119 11.93 1.88 -2.69
CA TRP A 119 12.76 1.06 -3.55
C TRP A 119 14.06 0.70 -2.84
N ASP A 120 14.88 1.70 -2.54
CA ASP A 120 16.21 1.47 -1.97
C ASP A 120 16.12 0.93 -0.54
N GLY A 121 15.22 1.46 0.28
CA GLY A 121 15.00 0.99 1.64
C GLY A 121 14.29 -0.35 1.69
N TYR A 122 13.02 -0.38 1.28
CA TYR A 122 12.17 -1.55 1.50
C TYR A 122 12.65 -2.79 0.73
N CYS A 123 12.96 -2.70 -0.57
CA CYS A 123 13.43 -3.87 -1.32
C CYS A 123 14.75 -4.40 -0.77
N SER A 124 15.71 -3.53 -0.43
CA SER A 124 17.02 -3.94 0.10
C SER A 124 16.89 -4.60 1.48
N ALA A 125 16.13 -3.99 2.40
CA ALA A 125 15.90 -4.56 3.73
C ALA A 125 15.18 -5.93 3.63
N ASN A 126 14.20 -6.02 2.72
CA ASN A 126 13.46 -7.26 2.49
C ASN A 126 14.36 -8.39 1.96
N ARG A 127 15.19 -8.10 0.97
CA ARG A 127 16.14 -9.04 0.37
C ARG A 127 17.22 -9.49 1.36
N ALA A 128 17.70 -8.57 2.20
CA ALA A 128 18.66 -8.87 3.26
C ALA A 128 18.06 -9.69 4.41
N CYS A 129 16.73 -9.77 4.51
CA CYS A 129 16.01 -10.24 5.72
C CYS A 129 16.38 -9.40 6.96
N ASP A 130 16.55 -8.09 6.76
CA ASP A 130 16.96 -7.14 7.79
C ASP A 130 15.72 -6.47 8.39
N GLY A 131 15.23 -7.06 9.50
CA GLY A 131 14.07 -6.56 10.21
C GLY A 131 14.27 -5.16 10.81
N ASP A 132 15.49 -4.82 11.24
CA ASP A 132 15.77 -3.54 11.90
C ASP A 132 15.67 -2.39 10.88
N LYS A 133 16.29 -2.57 9.70
CA LYS A 133 16.12 -1.60 8.60
C LYS A 133 14.69 -1.54 8.11
N MET A 134 13.96 -2.66 8.10
CA MET A 134 12.54 -2.67 7.76
C MET A 134 11.72 -1.80 8.71
N ALA A 135 12.01 -1.88 10.02
CA ALA A 135 11.33 -1.10 11.05
C ALA A 135 11.57 0.42 10.90
N GLU A 136 12.71 0.83 10.33
CA GLU A 136 12.99 2.24 10.06
C GLU A 136 12.13 2.84 8.93
N ILE A 137 11.62 2.01 8.02
CA ILE A 137 10.88 2.47 6.83
C ILE A 137 9.37 2.47 7.09
N PHE A 138 8.90 1.53 7.90
CA PHE A 138 7.50 1.39 8.27
C PHE A 138 7.17 2.23 9.50
N HIS A 139 6.11 3.03 9.41
CA HIS A 139 5.58 3.70 10.59
C HIS A 139 5.18 2.64 11.66
N PRO A 140 5.44 2.83 12.96
CA PRO A 140 5.17 1.82 13.99
C PRO A 140 3.70 1.36 14.07
N LEU A 141 2.78 2.25 13.70
CA LEU A 141 1.35 1.96 13.64
C LEU A 141 0.89 1.39 12.29
N CYS A 142 1.81 1.11 11.36
CA CYS A 142 1.47 0.49 10.09
C CYS A 142 0.77 -0.85 10.32
N ARG A 143 -0.17 -1.15 9.43
CA ARG A 143 -0.82 -2.44 9.33
C ARG A 143 -0.55 -3.03 7.95
N LEU A 144 -0.25 -4.32 7.96
CA LEU A 144 -0.04 -5.10 6.76
C LEU A 144 -1.25 -6.01 6.56
N THR A 145 -1.78 -6.02 5.35
CA THR A 145 -3.02 -6.70 5.03
C THR A 145 -2.89 -7.56 3.78
N PHE A 146 -3.30 -8.81 3.86
CA PHE A 146 -3.34 -9.70 2.70
C PHE A 146 -4.48 -10.70 2.84
N ALA A 147 -5.01 -11.15 1.70
CA ALA A 147 -5.98 -12.22 1.65
C ALA A 147 -5.27 -13.58 1.67
N THR A 148 -5.88 -14.57 2.33
CA THR A 148 -5.46 -15.98 2.27
C THR A 148 -6.27 -16.73 1.21
N GLU A 149 -5.83 -17.93 0.83
CA GLU A 149 -6.60 -18.84 -0.02
C GLU A 149 -7.98 -19.22 0.55
N GLU A 150 -8.17 -19.12 1.87
CA GLU A 150 -9.42 -19.38 2.57
C GLU A 150 -10.36 -18.16 2.65
N ASP A 151 -10.19 -17.16 1.77
CA ASP A 151 -10.96 -15.90 1.75
C ASP A 151 -10.94 -15.11 3.08
N THR A 152 -9.95 -15.34 3.93
CA THR A 152 -9.73 -14.57 5.16
C THR A 152 -8.77 -13.40 4.94
N ILE A 153 -8.99 -12.30 5.67
CA ILE A 153 -8.07 -11.16 5.68
C ILE A 153 -7.18 -11.29 6.92
N VAL A 154 -5.87 -11.37 6.69
CA VAL A 154 -4.88 -11.27 7.75
C VAL A 154 -4.50 -9.81 7.94
N ILE A 155 -4.52 -9.35 9.19
CA ILE A 155 -4.00 -8.04 9.60
C ILE A 155 -2.79 -8.30 10.50
N MET A 156 -1.64 -7.78 10.11
CA MET A 156 -0.37 -7.94 10.81
C MET A 156 0.16 -6.58 11.26
N SER A 157 0.71 -6.52 12.47
CA SER A 157 1.35 -5.30 12.97
C SER A 157 2.69 -5.05 12.26
N GLN A 158 3.26 -3.86 12.42
CA GLN A 158 4.61 -3.57 11.95
C GLN A 158 5.64 -4.50 12.60
N GLU A 159 5.55 -4.69 13.92
CA GLU A 159 6.49 -5.53 14.69
C GLU A 159 6.46 -6.98 14.22
N ASP A 160 5.27 -7.55 14.05
CA ASP A 160 5.10 -8.92 13.56
C ASP A 160 5.67 -9.09 12.14
N PHE A 161 5.50 -8.08 11.28
CA PHE A 161 6.05 -8.11 9.94
C PHE A 161 7.57 -8.01 9.95
N VAL A 162 8.13 -7.13 10.78
CA VAL A 162 9.58 -6.99 10.98
C VAL A 162 10.19 -8.31 11.43
N GLU A 163 9.57 -8.99 12.38
CA GLU A 163 10.01 -10.31 12.83
C GLU A 163 9.88 -11.36 11.72
N LYS A 164 8.78 -11.34 10.96
CA LYS A 164 8.60 -12.22 9.80
C LYS A 164 9.65 -11.98 8.70
N VAL A 165 10.09 -10.73 8.51
CA VAL A 165 11.19 -10.41 7.58
C VAL A 165 12.50 -10.98 8.08
N ARG A 166 12.80 -10.81 9.38
CA ARG A 166 14.02 -11.31 10.03
C ARG A 166 14.12 -12.84 9.92
N SER A 167 13.03 -13.55 10.19
CA SER A 167 12.94 -15.01 10.20
C SER A 167 12.39 -15.60 8.90
N ARG A 168 12.37 -14.85 7.78
CA ARG A 168 11.61 -15.19 6.55
C ARG A 168 11.79 -16.65 6.13
N TYR A 169 13.03 -17.11 5.97
CA TYR A 169 13.37 -18.46 5.50
C TYR A 169 13.31 -19.56 6.57
N GLU A 170 12.85 -19.23 7.77
CA GLU A 170 12.57 -20.18 8.86
C GLU A 170 11.07 -20.46 8.98
N THR A 171 10.23 -19.58 8.42
CA THR A 171 8.77 -19.72 8.42
C THR A 171 8.31 -20.95 7.63
N PRO A 172 7.18 -21.60 7.99
CA PRO A 172 6.69 -22.79 7.28
C PRO A 172 6.54 -22.62 5.76
N MET A 173 6.15 -21.42 5.30
CA MET A 173 5.96 -21.12 3.87
C MET A 173 7.28 -21.11 3.09
N HIS A 174 8.33 -20.50 3.65
CA HIS A 174 9.59 -20.25 2.95
C HIS A 174 10.71 -21.23 3.31
N ARG A 175 10.60 -21.97 4.42
CA ARG A 175 11.62 -22.94 4.86
C ARG A 175 12.02 -23.95 3.79
N PRO A 176 11.10 -24.55 3.01
CA PRO A 176 11.48 -25.45 1.91
C PRO A 176 12.30 -24.80 0.79
N TYR A 177 12.33 -23.47 0.74
CA TYR A 177 12.97 -22.68 -0.30
C TYR A 177 14.16 -21.87 0.22
N ALA A 178 14.63 -22.15 1.45
CA ALA A 178 15.77 -21.44 2.04
C ALA A 178 17.05 -21.51 1.19
N HIS A 179 17.24 -22.61 0.45
CA HIS A 179 18.34 -22.79 -0.50
C HIS A 179 18.30 -21.80 -1.68
N LEU A 180 17.15 -21.16 -1.94
CA LEU A 180 16.95 -20.14 -2.98
C LEU A 180 17.04 -18.70 -2.45
N ARG A 181 17.42 -18.49 -1.19
CA ARG A 181 17.48 -17.14 -0.57
C ARG A 181 18.26 -16.12 -1.40
N HIS A 182 19.35 -16.56 -2.03
CA HIS A 182 20.21 -15.73 -2.86
C HIS A 182 20.13 -16.07 -4.36
N ASP A 183 19.06 -16.76 -4.78
CA ASP A 183 18.85 -17.09 -6.18
C ASP A 183 18.67 -15.79 -7.01
N PRO A 184 19.48 -15.56 -8.06
CA PRO A 184 19.41 -14.34 -8.85
C PRO A 184 18.07 -14.17 -9.57
N ARG A 185 17.32 -15.24 -9.83
CA ARG A 185 15.97 -15.17 -10.41
C ARG A 185 15.04 -14.37 -9.50
N ALA A 186 15.18 -14.52 -8.19
CA ALA A 186 14.32 -13.82 -7.25
C ALA A 186 14.53 -12.29 -7.30
N ALA A 187 15.78 -11.82 -7.43
CA ALA A 187 16.09 -10.40 -7.57
C ALA A 187 15.73 -9.84 -8.96
N ALA A 188 15.79 -10.67 -10.01
CA ALA A 188 15.41 -10.26 -11.37
C ALA A 188 13.92 -9.91 -11.51
N HIS A 189 13.07 -10.32 -10.56
CA HIS A 189 11.64 -9.98 -10.53
C HIS A 189 11.29 -8.81 -9.60
N ASP A 190 12.27 -8.23 -8.89
CA ASP A 190 12.01 -7.00 -8.15
C ASP A 190 11.76 -5.87 -9.15
N THR A 191 10.61 -5.19 -9.08
CA THR A 191 10.24 -4.16 -10.05
C THR A 191 9.36 -3.08 -9.45
N LEU A 192 9.65 -1.82 -9.76
CA LEU A 192 8.74 -0.70 -9.52
C LEU A 192 7.65 -0.69 -10.60
N LEU A 193 6.42 -1.01 -10.23
CA LEU A 193 5.28 -1.03 -11.15
C LEU A 193 4.65 0.36 -11.30
N GLY A 194 4.68 1.18 -10.24
CA GLY A 194 4.13 2.52 -10.29
C GLY A 194 4.37 3.33 -9.04
N CYS A 195 4.30 4.65 -9.19
CA CYS A 195 4.35 5.63 -8.12
C CYS A 195 3.37 6.74 -8.46
N SER A 196 2.42 7.03 -7.57
CA SER A 196 1.39 8.04 -7.82
C SER A 196 1.07 8.82 -6.55
N PHE A 197 1.11 10.15 -6.67
CA PHE A 197 0.83 11.08 -5.57
C PHE A 197 -0.64 11.47 -5.59
N ALA A 198 -1.30 11.41 -4.43
CA ALA A 198 -2.62 12.01 -4.25
C ALA A 198 -2.50 13.46 -3.76
N THR A 199 -1.47 13.75 -2.98
CA THR A 199 -1.09 15.09 -2.51
C THR A 199 0.44 15.16 -2.39
N ALA A 200 1.00 16.30 -1.96
CA ALA A 200 2.42 16.42 -1.63
C ALA A 200 2.86 15.51 -0.46
N ASP A 201 1.91 15.07 0.38
CA ASP A 201 2.18 14.30 1.60
C ASP A 201 1.66 12.87 1.55
N VAL A 202 0.92 12.48 0.50
CA VAL A 202 0.35 11.13 0.36
C VAL A 202 0.63 10.58 -1.03
N ALA A 203 1.20 9.38 -1.07
CA ALA A 203 1.48 8.66 -2.29
C ALA A 203 1.17 7.17 -2.16
N MET A 204 0.97 6.51 -3.29
CA MET A 204 0.93 5.07 -3.44
C MET A 204 2.15 4.64 -4.27
N VAL A 205 2.87 3.63 -3.78
CA VAL A 205 3.91 2.95 -4.54
C VAL A 205 3.48 1.50 -4.74
N THR A 206 3.62 1.00 -5.96
CA THR A 206 3.32 -0.39 -6.30
C THR A 206 4.61 -1.09 -6.70
N LEU A 207 4.95 -2.15 -5.98
CA LEU A 207 6.17 -2.93 -6.19
C LEU A 207 5.84 -4.39 -6.46
N LYS A 208 6.69 -5.05 -7.24
CA LYS A 208 6.76 -6.50 -7.34
C LYS A 208 8.04 -6.97 -6.65
N VAL A 209 7.98 -7.98 -5.77
CA VAL A 209 9.14 -8.50 -5.03
C VAL A 209 9.14 -10.02 -4.90
N GLY A 210 10.25 -10.65 -5.23
CA GLY A 210 10.38 -12.12 -5.33
C GLY A 210 10.95 -12.79 -4.09
N HIS A 211 10.16 -13.64 -3.42
CA HIS A 211 10.60 -14.54 -2.35
C HIS A 211 9.92 -15.91 -2.47
N PRO A 212 10.62 -16.94 -3.00
CA PRO A 212 10.04 -18.27 -3.22
C PRO A 212 9.34 -18.83 -1.98
N PRO A 213 8.11 -19.37 -2.10
CA PRO A 213 7.43 -19.76 -3.34
C PRO A 213 6.56 -18.66 -3.98
N CYS A 214 6.75 -17.39 -3.60
CA CYS A 214 5.81 -16.33 -3.94
C CYS A 214 6.51 -15.16 -4.64
N LEU A 215 5.83 -14.63 -5.66
CA LEU A 215 6.10 -13.31 -6.20
C LEU A 215 4.98 -12.39 -5.70
N TRP A 216 5.36 -11.39 -4.92
CA TRP A 216 4.41 -10.50 -4.24
C TRP A 216 4.24 -9.23 -5.04
N THR A 217 3.00 -8.78 -5.20
CA THR A 217 2.68 -7.42 -5.63
C THR A 217 2.19 -6.63 -4.43
N ASP A 218 3.00 -5.66 -4.00
CA ASP A 218 2.76 -4.83 -2.83
C ASP A 218 2.19 -3.46 -3.22
N LEU A 219 1.12 -3.06 -2.55
CA LEU A 219 0.57 -1.71 -2.52
C LEU A 219 1.04 -1.01 -1.24
N LEU A 220 1.94 -0.04 -1.38
CA LEU A 220 2.52 0.72 -0.28
C LEU A 220 1.88 2.10 -0.21
N CYS A 221 0.98 2.29 0.75
CA CYS A 221 0.45 3.59 1.12
C CYS A 221 1.51 4.35 1.92
N CYS A 222 1.95 5.49 1.39
CA CYS A 222 3.02 6.27 1.96
C CYS A 222 2.51 7.63 2.43
N ALA A 223 2.99 8.07 3.59
CA ALA A 223 2.70 9.39 4.16
C ALA A 223 4.01 10.13 4.44
N LYS A 224 4.05 11.42 4.13
CA LYS A 224 5.10 12.32 4.58
C LYS A 224 4.71 12.88 5.95
N LEU A 225 5.39 12.43 7.00
CA LEU A 225 5.15 12.85 8.37
C LEU A 225 6.43 13.47 8.92
N MET A 226 6.32 14.69 9.43
CA MET A 226 7.48 15.44 9.98
C MET A 226 8.65 15.52 8.98
N GLY A 227 8.35 15.74 7.70
CA GLY A 227 9.35 15.88 6.64
C GLY A 227 9.95 14.56 6.11
N ARG A 228 9.55 13.41 6.66
CA ARG A 228 10.04 12.08 6.27
C ARG A 228 8.93 11.24 5.65
N TRP A 229 9.24 10.51 4.58
CA TRP A 229 8.33 9.50 4.02
C TRP A 229 8.35 8.22 4.83
N TRP A 230 7.15 7.74 5.16
CA TRP A 230 6.90 6.49 5.86
C TRP A 230 5.97 5.62 5.04
N ILE A 231 6.16 4.30 5.09
CA ILE A 231 5.11 3.36 4.71
C ILE A 231 4.16 3.24 5.89
N VAL A 232 2.90 3.64 5.71
CA VAL A 232 1.89 3.67 6.79
C VAL A 232 0.79 2.62 6.64
N ALA A 233 0.65 2.04 5.45
CA ALA A 233 -0.10 0.81 5.24
C ALA A 233 0.51 0.03 4.08
N LYS A 234 0.49 -1.30 4.18
CA LYS A 234 0.88 -2.18 3.08
C LYS A 234 -0.22 -3.20 2.84
N SER A 235 -0.62 -3.37 1.60
CA SER A 235 -1.39 -4.55 1.19
C SER A 235 -0.64 -5.35 0.15
N SER A 236 -0.88 -6.65 0.06
CA SER A 236 -0.21 -7.48 -0.92
C SER A 236 -1.08 -8.62 -1.44
N CYS A 237 -0.90 -8.96 -2.71
CA CYS A 237 -1.28 -10.26 -3.27
C CYS A 237 -0.01 -11.02 -3.69
N SER A 238 -0.13 -12.33 -3.81
CA SER A 238 0.97 -13.20 -4.27
C SER A 238 0.54 -14.07 -5.41
N GLU A 239 1.50 -14.40 -6.28
CA GLU A 239 1.38 -15.47 -7.25
C GLU A 239 2.47 -16.54 -7.04
N PRO A 240 2.24 -17.79 -7.49
CA PRO A 240 3.25 -18.83 -7.42
C PRO A 240 4.53 -18.43 -8.15
N PHE A 241 5.68 -18.69 -7.52
CA PHE A 241 7.00 -18.34 -8.03
C PHE A 241 8.05 -19.32 -7.52
N LEU A 242 8.67 -20.09 -8.43
CA LEU A 242 9.61 -21.16 -8.10
C LEU A 242 9.00 -22.18 -7.11
N ALA A 243 7.69 -22.40 -7.18
CA ALA A 243 6.98 -23.30 -6.28
C ALA A 243 7.38 -24.77 -6.52
N GLU A 244 7.80 -25.09 -7.74
CA GLU A 244 8.31 -26.40 -8.17
C GLU A 244 9.69 -26.74 -7.59
N GLU A 245 10.45 -25.73 -7.14
CA GLU A 245 11.81 -25.87 -6.60
C GLU A 245 11.79 -26.25 -5.10
N ARG A 246 10.68 -26.80 -4.61
CA ARG A 246 10.50 -27.15 -3.20
C ARG A 246 11.47 -28.25 -2.80
N ALA A 247 12.36 -27.98 -1.83
CA ALA A 247 13.19 -29.03 -1.26
C ALA A 247 12.35 -30.03 -0.45
N ALA A 248 12.78 -31.29 -0.44
CA ALA A 248 12.30 -32.25 0.56
C ALA A 248 12.79 -31.77 1.94
N VAL A 249 11.85 -31.31 2.78
CA VAL A 249 12.11 -30.85 4.16
C VAL A 249 11.96 -32.01 5.12
#